data_AF-A0A9W8P3H5-F1
#
_entry.id   AF-A0A9W8P3H5-F1
#
_cell.length_a   1.000
_cell.length_b   1.000
_cell.length_c   1.000
_cell.angle_alpha   90.00
_cell.angle_beta   90.00
_cell.angle_gamma   90.00
#
_symmetry.space_group_name_H-M   'P 1'
#
loop_
_entity.id
_entity.type
_entity.pdbx_description
1 polymer ?
#
loop_
_entity_poly.entity_id
_entity_poly.type
_entity_poly.pdbx_seq_one_letter_code
_entity_poly.pdbx_strand_id
1 'polypeptide(L)'
;MSSPTQSEASNPIQAFFERYGSFDYDPAGETMPQFWKLCDLYNWDRDSDEREEALTEIRDAIAQQFNAFYGSDVESLNGWHNLYRALQIADIPDTVQGCKDMIETIHVNICDLVDHKEDVPQKHSTEDELAEYSRRTGKIYPRENAYAGGLLRFLLRQITGEYHGKRRDRGQQRGGRKGRQGSKRHRRGQH
;
A
#
# COMPACT_ATOMS: atom_id res chain seq x y z
N MET A 1 2.35 27.41 -34.81
CA MET A 1 1.27 26.82 -33.99
C MET A 1 1.35 25.33 -34.19
N SER A 2 2.08 24.64 -33.31
CA SER A 2 2.23 23.18 -33.41
C SER A 2 1.11 22.54 -32.61
N SER A 3 0.32 21.71 -33.28
CA SER A 3 -0.73 20.89 -32.68
C SER A 3 -0.13 19.95 -31.62
N PRO A 4 -0.79 19.76 -30.46
CA PRO A 4 -0.37 18.71 -29.54
C PRO A 4 -0.70 17.35 -30.17
N THR A 5 0.33 16.51 -30.23
CA THR A 5 0.32 15.11 -30.65
C THR A 5 -0.66 14.29 -29.82
N GLN A 6 -1.55 13.56 -30.49
CA GLN A 6 -2.30 12.45 -29.92
C GLN A 6 -1.32 11.28 -29.66
N SER A 7 -1.12 10.89 -28.40
CA SER A 7 -0.67 9.56 -27.93
C SER A 7 -0.14 9.64 -26.48
N GLU A 8 -1.01 9.84 -25.50
CA GLU A 8 -0.70 9.53 -24.10
C GLU A 8 -1.80 8.59 -23.63
N ALA A 9 -1.50 7.30 -23.51
CA ALA A 9 -2.39 6.41 -22.79
C ALA A 9 -2.38 6.92 -21.34
N SER A 10 -3.42 7.66 -20.97
CA SER A 10 -3.59 8.29 -19.67
C SER A 10 -3.24 7.28 -18.57
N ASN A 11 -2.09 7.49 -17.91
CA ASN A 11 -1.75 6.75 -16.70
C ASN A 11 -2.72 7.23 -15.61
N PRO A 12 -3.67 6.39 -15.16
CA PRO A 12 -4.73 6.84 -14.24
C PRO A 12 -4.17 7.34 -12.90
N ILE A 13 -3.01 6.81 -12.48
CA ILE A 13 -2.33 7.22 -11.24
C ILE A 13 -1.75 8.64 -11.43
N GLN A 14 -1.08 8.90 -12.54
CA GLN A 14 -0.59 10.24 -12.86
C GLN A 14 -1.76 11.23 -12.96
N ALA A 15 -2.82 10.88 -13.68
CA ALA A 15 -4.01 11.71 -13.82
C ALA A 15 -4.66 12.01 -12.45
N PHE A 16 -4.62 11.08 -11.50
CA PHE A 16 -5.04 11.32 -10.12
C PHE A 16 -4.22 12.44 -9.46
N PHE A 17 -2.88 12.35 -9.50
CA PHE A 17 -1.99 13.31 -8.84
C PHE A 17 -2.02 14.70 -9.51
N GLU A 18 -2.19 14.77 -10.83
CA GLU A 18 -2.27 16.03 -11.59
C GLU A 18 -3.45 16.95 -11.16
N ARG A 19 -4.48 16.41 -10.50
CA ARG A 19 -5.57 17.21 -9.92
C ARG A 19 -5.12 18.06 -8.72
N TYR A 20 -3.99 17.72 -8.11
CA TYR A 20 -3.43 18.40 -6.95
C TYR A 20 -2.28 19.29 -7.39
N GLY A 21 -2.57 20.45 -7.98
CA GLY A 21 -1.57 21.32 -8.61
C GLY A 21 -0.47 21.87 -7.68
N SER A 22 -0.60 21.71 -6.37
CA SER A 22 0.45 22.06 -5.39
C SER A 22 1.40 20.89 -5.08
N PHE A 23 1.06 19.67 -5.50
CA PHE A 23 1.84 18.47 -5.25
C PHE A 23 2.80 18.21 -6.40
N ASP A 24 4.08 18.07 -6.09
CA ASP A 24 5.13 17.73 -7.05
C ASP A 24 5.19 16.22 -7.25
N TYR A 25 4.39 15.70 -8.19
CA TYR A 25 4.32 14.28 -8.51
C TYR A 25 5.61 13.82 -9.20
N ASP A 26 6.19 12.73 -8.70
CA ASP A 26 7.35 12.06 -9.28
C ASP A 26 6.91 10.76 -9.99
N PRO A 27 6.88 10.73 -11.34
CA PRO A 27 6.57 9.52 -12.10
C PRO A 27 7.57 8.37 -11.91
N ALA A 28 8.71 8.62 -11.25
CA ALA A 28 9.67 7.60 -10.85
C ALA A 28 9.47 7.05 -9.45
N GLY A 29 8.65 7.71 -8.62
CA GLY A 29 8.34 7.27 -7.27
C GLY A 29 7.24 6.20 -7.22
N GLU A 30 7.16 5.52 -6.09
CA GLU A 30 6.06 4.60 -5.77
C GLU A 30 4.78 5.38 -5.46
N THR A 31 3.63 4.81 -5.83
CA THR A 31 2.33 5.49 -5.78
C THR A 31 1.90 5.80 -4.34
N MET A 32 1.88 4.79 -3.46
CA MET A 32 1.34 4.97 -2.11
C MET A 32 2.19 5.88 -1.21
N PRO A 33 3.54 5.82 -1.23
CA PRO A 33 4.36 6.81 -0.52
C PRO A 33 4.10 8.25 -0.98
N GLN A 34 3.85 8.47 -2.26
CA GLN A 34 3.49 9.79 -2.78
C GLN A 34 2.10 10.22 -2.33
N PHE A 35 1.13 9.31 -2.30
CA PHE A 35 -0.21 9.57 -1.76
C PHE A 35 -0.15 10.01 -0.29
N TRP A 36 0.69 9.39 0.54
CA TRP A 36 0.83 9.81 1.93
C TRP A 36 1.47 11.19 2.08
N LYS A 37 2.48 11.52 1.24
CA LYS A 37 3.04 12.88 1.19
C LYS A 37 2.00 13.92 0.75
N LEU A 38 1.10 13.54 -0.17
CA LEU A 38 -0.01 14.39 -0.59
C LEU A 38 -0.96 14.67 0.59
N CYS A 39 -1.34 13.65 1.36
CA CYS A 39 -2.15 13.84 2.57
C CYS A 39 -1.48 14.81 3.55
N ASP A 40 -0.16 14.67 3.76
CA ASP A 40 0.61 15.54 4.65
C ASP A 40 0.62 17.00 4.13
N LEU A 41 0.81 17.20 2.82
CA LEU A 41 0.83 18.53 2.19
C LEU A 41 -0.50 19.28 2.36
N TYR A 42 -1.62 18.57 2.22
CA TYR A 42 -2.95 19.13 2.34
C TYR A 42 -3.48 19.10 3.79
N ASN A 43 -2.69 18.59 4.73
CA ASN A 43 -3.01 18.48 6.15
C ASN A 43 -4.34 17.74 6.39
N TRP A 44 -4.57 16.66 5.65
CA TRP A 44 -5.75 15.82 5.83
C TRP A 44 -5.56 14.87 7.00
N ASP A 45 -6.43 14.99 7.99
CA ASP A 45 -6.44 14.09 9.14
C ASP A 45 -6.80 12.65 8.74
N ARG A 46 -6.47 11.70 9.62
CA ARG A 46 -6.65 10.27 9.36
C ARG A 46 -8.09 9.90 8.97
N ASP A 47 -9.05 10.54 9.62
CA ASP A 47 -10.48 10.25 9.50
C ASP A 47 -11.22 11.37 8.75
N SER A 48 -10.50 12.16 7.94
CA SER A 48 -11.11 13.21 7.13
C SER A 48 -11.76 12.61 5.88
N ASP A 49 -12.91 13.17 5.50
CA ASP A 49 -13.65 12.75 4.31
C ASP A 49 -12.80 12.94 3.04
N GLU A 50 -12.00 14.01 2.98
CA GLU A 50 -11.11 14.29 1.84
C GLU A 50 -10.03 13.21 1.68
N ARG A 51 -9.45 12.73 2.79
CA ARG A 51 -8.47 11.64 2.77
C ARG A 51 -9.11 10.34 2.33
N GLU A 52 -10.32 10.04 2.81
CA GLU A 52 -11.04 8.81 2.46
C GLU A 52 -11.43 8.79 0.98
N GLU A 53 -11.96 9.91 0.47
CA GLU A 53 -12.31 10.09 -0.94
C GLU A 53 -11.06 9.95 -1.83
N ALA A 54 -10.00 10.71 -1.53
CA ALA A 54 -8.77 10.66 -2.30
C ALA A 54 -8.12 9.26 -2.25
N LEU A 55 -8.20 8.56 -1.11
CA LEU A 55 -7.69 7.20 -0.96
C LEU A 55 -8.49 6.20 -1.80
N THR A 56 -9.80 6.40 -1.93
CA THR A 56 -10.65 5.60 -2.80
C THR A 56 -10.28 5.82 -4.26
N GLU A 57 -10.16 7.08 -4.68
CA GLU A 57 -9.82 7.45 -6.06
C GLU A 57 -8.43 6.95 -6.50
N ILE A 58 -7.39 7.04 -5.64
CA ILE A 58 -6.07 6.51 -5.99
C ILE A 58 -6.07 4.98 -6.10
N ARG A 59 -6.90 4.29 -5.31
CA ARG A 59 -7.07 2.83 -5.42
C ARG A 59 -7.80 2.45 -6.70
N ASP A 60 -8.80 3.24 -7.10
CA ASP A 60 -9.45 3.09 -8.41
C ASP A 60 -8.46 3.32 -9.55
N ALA A 61 -7.57 4.30 -9.43
CA ALA A 61 -6.52 4.55 -10.40
C ALA A 61 -5.51 3.39 -10.48
N ILE A 62 -5.11 2.81 -9.34
CA ILE A 62 -4.27 1.60 -9.29
C ILE A 62 -4.96 0.43 -10.00
N ALA A 63 -6.26 0.22 -9.76
CA ALA A 63 -7.02 -0.83 -10.42
C ALA A 63 -7.10 -0.65 -11.94
N GLN A 64 -7.33 0.58 -12.39
CA GLN A 64 -7.38 0.93 -13.80
C GLN A 64 -6.01 0.75 -14.46
N GLN A 65 -4.93 1.16 -13.80
CA GLN A 65 -3.57 0.96 -14.29
C GLN A 65 -3.22 -0.53 -14.40
N PHE A 66 -3.59 -1.34 -13.41
CA PHE A 66 -3.45 -2.80 -13.47
C PHE A 66 -4.19 -3.37 -14.69
N ASN A 67 -5.45 -3.00 -14.88
CA ASN A 67 -6.27 -3.50 -15.99
C ASN A 67 -5.72 -3.04 -17.34
N ALA A 68 -5.08 -1.87 -17.43
CA ALA A 68 -4.40 -1.41 -18.63
C ALA A 68 -3.16 -2.27 -18.97
N PHE A 69 -2.44 -2.77 -17.97
CA PHE A 69 -1.26 -3.64 -18.19
C PHE A 69 -1.62 -5.08 -18.52
N TYR A 70 -2.58 -5.66 -17.81
CA TYR A 70 -2.83 -7.11 -17.86
C TYR A 70 -4.18 -7.49 -18.47
N GLY A 71 -5.05 -6.51 -18.67
CA GLY A 71 -6.42 -6.72 -19.11
C GLY A 71 -7.37 -7.10 -17.97
N SER A 72 -8.67 -7.02 -18.26
CA SER A 72 -9.75 -7.31 -17.32
C SER A 72 -10.57 -8.56 -17.70
N ASP A 73 -10.21 -9.25 -18.77
CA ASP A 73 -10.91 -10.46 -19.24
C ASP A 73 -10.27 -11.72 -18.63
N VAL A 74 -11.02 -12.39 -17.76
CA VAL A 74 -10.57 -13.61 -17.07
C VAL A 74 -10.44 -14.82 -17.98
N GLU A 75 -11.05 -14.78 -19.17
CA GLU A 75 -10.94 -15.84 -20.17
C GLU A 75 -9.80 -15.57 -21.17
N SER A 76 -9.11 -14.41 -21.04
CA SER A 76 -7.94 -14.08 -21.86
C SER A 76 -6.68 -14.74 -21.31
N LEU A 77 -6.26 -15.85 -21.92
CA LEU A 77 -5.00 -16.52 -21.61
C LEU A 77 -3.79 -15.58 -21.79
N ASN A 78 -3.86 -14.66 -22.77
CA ASN A 78 -2.82 -13.65 -22.98
C ASN A 78 -2.68 -12.69 -21.78
N GLY A 79 -3.81 -12.26 -21.19
CA GLY A 79 -3.78 -11.43 -19.99
C GLY A 79 -3.10 -12.13 -18.82
N TRP A 80 -3.45 -13.40 -18.60
CA TRP A 80 -2.80 -14.24 -17.59
C TRP A 80 -1.31 -14.39 -17.85
N HIS A 81 -0.90 -14.70 -19.08
CA HIS A 81 0.52 -14.86 -19.43
C HIS A 81 1.31 -13.55 -19.24
N ASN A 82 0.72 -12.40 -19.56
CA ASN A 82 1.36 -11.10 -19.33
C ASN A 82 1.55 -10.85 -17.83
N LEU A 83 0.54 -11.12 -17.01
CA LEU A 83 0.64 -11.04 -15.56
C LEU A 83 1.74 -11.95 -15.01
N TYR A 84 1.80 -13.21 -15.45
CA TYR A 84 2.82 -14.15 -15.01
C TYR A 84 4.24 -13.78 -15.44
N ARG A 85 4.41 -13.17 -16.63
CA ARG A 85 5.70 -12.64 -17.09
C ARG A 85 6.18 -11.48 -16.22
N ALA A 86 5.29 -10.56 -15.86
CA ALA A 86 5.61 -9.47 -14.93
C ALA A 86 6.03 -9.99 -13.54
N LEU A 87 5.42 -11.10 -13.10
CA LEU A 87 5.79 -11.81 -11.88
C LEU A 87 7.02 -12.71 -12.03
N GLN A 88 7.62 -12.80 -13.22
CA GLN A 88 8.72 -13.71 -13.57
C GLN A 88 8.48 -15.18 -13.17
N ILE A 89 7.29 -15.69 -13.49
CA ILE A 89 6.99 -17.12 -13.37
C ILE A 89 7.40 -17.82 -14.66
N ALA A 90 8.25 -18.85 -14.53
CA ALA A 90 8.79 -19.59 -15.68
C ALA A 90 7.77 -20.60 -16.24
N ASP A 91 7.18 -21.43 -15.38
CA ASP A 91 6.24 -22.48 -15.75
C ASP A 91 4.81 -21.93 -15.79
N ILE A 92 4.49 -21.18 -16.84
CA ILE A 92 3.18 -20.56 -17.00
C ILE A 92 2.17 -21.60 -17.53
N PRO A 93 1.00 -21.78 -16.89
CA PRO A 93 -0.04 -22.69 -17.38
C PRO A 93 -0.56 -22.29 -18.77
N ASP A 94 -0.92 -23.29 -19.57
CA ASP A 94 -1.48 -23.14 -20.92
C ASP A 94 -3.01 -23.11 -20.95
N THR A 95 -3.65 -23.23 -19.78
CA THR A 95 -5.11 -23.14 -19.62
C THR A 95 -5.51 -22.00 -18.69
N VAL A 96 -6.68 -21.42 -18.94
CA VAL A 96 -7.26 -20.37 -18.09
C VAL A 96 -7.49 -20.89 -16.66
N GLN A 97 -7.98 -22.12 -16.50
CA GLN A 97 -8.19 -22.69 -15.17
C GLN A 97 -6.88 -22.88 -14.42
N GLY A 98 -5.83 -23.41 -15.08
CA GLY A 98 -4.51 -23.51 -14.45
C GLY A 98 -3.94 -22.14 -14.06
N CYS A 99 -4.19 -21.11 -14.87
CA CYS A 99 -3.83 -19.73 -14.52
C CYS A 99 -4.59 -19.22 -13.30
N LYS A 100 -5.89 -19.50 -13.17
CA LYS A 100 -6.69 -19.12 -11.99
C LYS A 100 -6.19 -19.83 -10.73
N ASP A 101 -5.92 -21.13 -10.82
CA ASP A 101 -5.47 -21.92 -9.67
C ASP A 101 -4.07 -21.50 -9.19
N MET A 102 -3.15 -21.24 -10.13
CA MET A 102 -1.79 -20.86 -9.78
C MET A 102 -1.70 -19.45 -9.17
N ILE A 103 -2.46 -18.47 -9.65
CA ILE A 103 -2.33 -17.08 -9.18
C ILE A 103 -2.78 -16.94 -7.72
N GLU A 104 -3.70 -17.80 -7.27
CA GLU A 104 -4.16 -17.84 -5.88
C GLU A 104 -3.03 -18.22 -4.92
N THR A 105 -2.03 -18.98 -5.39
CA THR A 105 -0.85 -19.38 -4.60
C THR A 105 0.23 -18.30 -4.53
N ILE A 106 0.12 -17.24 -5.35
CA ILE A 106 1.10 -16.16 -5.39
C ILE A 106 0.64 -15.01 -4.49
N HIS A 107 1.49 -14.61 -3.55
CA HIS A 107 1.23 -13.48 -2.67
C HIS A 107 2.10 -12.29 -3.05
N VAL A 108 1.50 -11.28 -3.68
CA VAL A 108 2.18 -10.06 -4.15
C VAL A 108 1.33 -8.84 -3.79
N ASN A 109 1.99 -7.71 -3.52
CA ASN A 109 1.27 -6.46 -3.27
C ASN A 109 0.84 -5.81 -4.60
N ILE A 110 -0.45 -5.49 -4.73
CA ILE A 110 -1.02 -4.90 -5.95
C ILE A 110 -0.39 -3.54 -6.27
N CYS A 111 -0.05 -2.74 -5.26
CA CYS A 111 0.61 -1.45 -5.48
C CYS A 111 2.00 -1.66 -6.09
N ASP A 112 2.77 -2.62 -5.55
CA ASP A 112 4.09 -2.96 -6.11
C ASP A 112 3.98 -3.48 -7.54
N LEU A 113 2.92 -4.21 -7.86
CA LEU A 113 2.70 -4.77 -9.19
C LEU A 113 2.27 -3.74 -10.25
N VAL A 114 1.78 -2.56 -9.85
CA VAL A 114 1.55 -1.45 -10.79
C VAL A 114 2.73 -0.47 -10.82
N ASP A 115 3.45 -0.35 -9.71
CA ASP A 115 4.62 0.52 -9.57
C ASP A 115 5.89 -0.14 -10.16
N HIS A 116 5.89 -1.46 -10.39
CA HIS A 116 7.05 -2.15 -10.93
C HIS A 116 7.43 -1.60 -12.31
N LYS A 117 8.71 -1.26 -12.44
CA LYS A 117 9.31 -0.83 -13.71
C LYS A 117 10.11 -2.00 -14.26
N GLU A 118 11.41 -2.01 -13.96
CA GLU A 118 12.31 -3.09 -14.38
C GLU A 118 12.53 -4.13 -13.26
N ASP A 119 12.22 -3.76 -12.02
CA ASP A 119 12.35 -4.64 -10.86
C ASP A 119 11.16 -5.57 -10.71
N VAL A 120 11.42 -6.78 -10.22
CA VAL A 120 10.38 -7.78 -9.96
C VAL A 120 9.60 -7.39 -8.71
N PRO A 121 8.26 -7.36 -8.75
CA PRO A 121 7.46 -7.19 -7.55
C PRO A 121 7.85 -8.23 -6.48
N GLN A 122 7.96 -7.77 -5.23
CA GLN A 122 8.26 -8.67 -4.12
C GLN A 122 7.14 -9.71 -3.96
N LYS A 123 7.51 -10.98 -4.06
CA LYS A 123 6.64 -12.12 -3.73
C LYS A 123 6.85 -12.49 -2.26
N HIS A 124 5.75 -12.81 -1.59
CA HIS A 124 5.72 -13.23 -0.19
C HIS A 124 5.39 -14.71 -0.11
N SER A 125 5.89 -15.39 0.92
CA SER A 125 5.71 -16.84 1.08
C SER A 125 4.29 -17.17 1.54
N THR A 126 3.65 -16.23 2.25
CA THR A 126 2.32 -16.40 2.82
C THR A 126 1.50 -15.12 2.70
N GLU A 127 0.18 -15.27 2.82
CA GLU A 127 -0.74 -14.14 2.93
C GLU A 127 -0.43 -13.26 4.16
N ASP A 128 0.00 -13.86 5.28
CA ASP A 128 0.37 -13.12 6.49
C ASP A 128 1.59 -12.23 6.29
N GLU A 129 2.62 -12.72 5.60
CA GLU A 129 3.81 -11.95 5.24
C GLU A 129 3.46 -10.78 4.31
N LEU A 130 2.60 -11.02 3.32
CA LEU A 130 2.09 -9.96 2.44
C LEU A 130 1.31 -8.93 3.25
N ALA A 131 0.45 -9.37 4.17
CA ALA A 131 -0.37 -8.48 4.98
C ALA A 131 0.48 -7.64 5.94
N GLU A 132 1.50 -8.23 6.58
CA GLU A 132 2.47 -7.50 7.40
C GLU A 132 3.23 -6.45 6.59
N TYR A 133 3.77 -6.84 5.43
CA TYR A 133 4.46 -5.93 4.53
C TYR A 133 3.56 -4.76 4.12
N SER A 134 2.34 -5.04 3.69
CA SER A 134 1.36 -4.05 3.22
C SER A 134 0.99 -3.05 4.32
N ARG A 135 0.78 -3.54 5.56
CA ARG A 135 0.51 -2.66 6.72
C ARG A 135 1.72 -1.82 7.11
N ARG A 136 2.92 -2.41 7.10
CA ARG A 136 4.17 -1.72 7.46
C ARG A 136 4.53 -0.62 6.47
N THR A 137 4.27 -0.81 5.19
CA THR A 137 4.57 0.14 4.11
C THR A 137 3.43 1.10 3.79
N GLY A 138 2.22 0.85 4.33
CA GLY A 138 1.02 1.60 3.99
C GLY A 138 0.47 1.29 2.59
N LYS A 139 0.98 0.25 1.92
CA LYS A 139 0.52 -0.20 0.59
C LYS A 139 -0.69 -1.11 0.72
N ILE A 140 -1.82 -0.56 1.15
CA ILE A 140 -3.03 -1.33 1.42
C ILE A 140 -4.02 -1.18 0.27
N TYR A 141 -4.23 -2.26 -0.48
CA TYR A 141 -5.30 -2.40 -1.46
C TYR A 141 -6.47 -3.17 -0.84
N PRO A 142 -7.72 -2.65 -0.90
CA PRO A 142 -8.87 -3.28 -0.26
C PRO A 142 -9.34 -4.51 -1.04
N ARG A 143 -10.02 -5.42 -0.34
CA ARG A 143 -10.67 -6.59 -0.97
C ARG A 143 -11.88 -6.19 -1.82
N GLU A 144 -12.45 -5.03 -1.58
CA GLU A 144 -13.61 -4.51 -2.29
C GLU A 144 -13.23 -3.20 -2.96
N ASN A 145 -13.31 -3.17 -4.29
CA ASN A 145 -13.09 -2.00 -5.12
C ASN A 145 -13.90 -2.15 -6.42
N ALA A 146 -14.54 -1.08 -6.90
CA ALA A 146 -15.44 -1.14 -8.06
C ALA A 146 -14.75 -1.62 -9.35
N TYR A 147 -13.44 -1.37 -9.46
CA TYR A 147 -12.60 -1.75 -10.60
C TYR A 147 -11.79 -3.03 -10.34
N ALA A 148 -11.92 -3.65 -9.16
CA ALA A 148 -11.37 -4.97 -8.85
C ALA A 148 -12.18 -6.11 -9.48
N GLY A 149 -12.35 -6.02 -10.80
CA GLY A 149 -12.87 -7.08 -11.65
C GLY A 149 -11.74 -7.89 -12.29
N GLY A 150 -12.10 -8.75 -13.25
CA GLY A 150 -11.11 -9.38 -14.11
C GLY A 150 -10.07 -10.23 -13.39
N LEU A 151 -8.81 -10.08 -13.81
CA LEU A 151 -7.64 -10.75 -13.23
C LEU A 151 -7.33 -10.24 -11.82
N LEU A 152 -7.52 -8.93 -11.58
CA LEU A 152 -7.16 -8.27 -10.32
C LEU A 152 -7.84 -8.93 -9.12
N ARG A 153 -9.09 -9.39 -9.28
CA ARG A 153 -9.86 -10.03 -8.20
C ARG A 153 -9.19 -11.28 -7.61
N PHE A 154 -8.36 -11.98 -8.40
CA PHE A 154 -7.65 -13.19 -7.95
C PHE A 154 -6.37 -12.87 -7.14
N LEU A 155 -5.93 -11.62 -7.14
CA LEU A 155 -4.79 -11.14 -6.35
C LEU A 155 -5.20 -10.54 -5.00
N LEU A 156 -6.51 -10.38 -4.76
CA LEU A 156 -7.01 -9.78 -3.52
C LEU A 156 -6.74 -10.70 -2.34
N ARG A 157 -6.27 -10.12 -1.23
CA ARG A 157 -5.93 -10.82 0.02
C ARG A 157 -6.44 -10.05 1.23
N GLN A 158 -6.61 -10.72 2.35
CA GLN A 158 -7.05 -10.11 3.60
C GLN A 158 -5.88 -9.37 4.27
N ILE A 159 -5.73 -8.08 3.96
CA ILE A 159 -4.65 -7.25 4.54
C ILE A 159 -5.04 -6.68 5.92
N THR A 160 -6.33 -6.37 6.11
CA THR A 160 -6.87 -5.76 7.32
C THR A 160 -7.67 -6.79 8.12
N GLY A 161 -6.99 -7.64 8.88
CA GLY A 161 -7.62 -8.44 9.94
C GLY A 161 -7.72 -7.65 11.25
N GLU A 162 -8.58 -8.09 12.18
CA GLU A 162 -8.48 -7.64 13.57
C GLU A 162 -7.11 -8.01 14.12
N TYR A 163 -6.35 -7.00 14.54
CA TYR A 163 -5.10 -7.21 15.25
C TYR A 163 -5.37 -7.86 16.60
N HIS A 164 -5.34 -9.20 16.68
CA HIS A 164 -5.25 -9.95 17.94
C HIS A 164 -3.81 -10.03 18.47
N GLY A 165 -2.95 -9.07 18.10
CA GLY A 165 -1.66 -8.91 18.73
C GLY A 165 -1.87 -8.38 20.16
N LYS A 166 -1.41 -9.14 21.15
CA LYS A 166 -1.38 -8.70 22.55
C LYS A 166 -0.82 -7.28 22.59
N ARG A 167 -1.67 -6.30 22.94
CA ARG A 167 -1.20 -5.00 23.43
C ARG A 167 -0.19 -5.32 24.52
N ARG A 168 1.11 -5.13 24.24
CA ARG A 168 2.09 -4.99 25.30
C ARG A 168 1.69 -3.70 25.99
N ASP A 169 0.96 -3.89 27.08
CA ASP A 169 0.64 -2.88 28.06
C ASP A 169 1.95 -2.19 28.45
N ARG A 170 2.26 -1.06 27.80
CA ARG A 170 3.23 -0.09 28.31
C ARG A 170 2.51 0.75 29.37
N GLY A 171 1.95 0.05 30.35
CA GLY A 171 1.43 0.60 31.58
C GLY A 171 2.59 0.80 32.56
N GLN A 172 2.81 2.05 32.92
CA GLN A 172 3.24 2.48 34.25
C GLN A 172 4.59 1.98 34.77
N GLN A 173 5.64 2.74 34.46
CA GLN A 173 6.71 3.00 35.43
C GLN A 173 7.09 4.49 35.43
N ARG A 174 6.16 5.32 35.91
CA ARG A 174 6.53 6.55 36.62
C ARG A 174 6.25 6.31 38.09
N GLY A 175 7.22 5.66 38.74
CA GLY A 175 7.23 5.46 40.18
C GLY A 175 7.33 6.81 40.89
N GLY A 176 6.21 7.29 41.41
CA GLY A 176 6.21 8.27 42.48
C GLY A 176 6.83 7.64 43.72
N ARG A 177 7.87 8.27 44.27
CA ARG A 177 8.30 8.00 45.65
C ARG A 177 8.19 9.28 46.46
N LYS A 178 7.16 9.27 47.31
CA LYS A 178 6.87 10.19 48.43
C LYS A 178 8.13 10.51 49.24
N GLY A 179 8.19 11.75 49.69
CA GLY A 179 9.22 12.25 50.59
C GLY A 179 9.24 11.59 51.97
N ARG A 180 10.35 11.81 52.66
CA ARG A 180 10.49 11.59 54.10
C ARG A 180 11.30 12.75 54.69
N GLN A 181 10.63 13.54 55.51
CA GLN A 181 11.23 14.55 56.38
C GLN A 181 12.14 13.91 57.44
N GLY A 182 13.12 14.68 57.90
CA GLY A 182 13.47 14.74 59.32
C GLY A 182 14.86 14.25 59.72
N SER A 183 15.78 15.20 59.91
CA SER A 183 16.64 15.37 61.10
C SER A 183 18.07 15.78 60.75
N LYS A 184 18.39 17.07 60.94
CA LYS A 184 19.76 17.49 61.26
C LYS A 184 19.74 18.30 62.54
N ARG A 185 20.07 17.61 63.63
CA ARG A 185 20.50 18.22 64.90
C ARG A 185 21.95 18.71 64.76
N HIS A 186 22.19 19.83 65.41
CA HIS A 186 23.44 20.52 65.71
C HIS A 186 24.73 19.68 65.85
N ARG A 187 25.85 20.26 65.41
CA ARG A 187 27.08 20.32 66.21
C ARG A 187 27.90 21.58 65.91
N ARG A 188 28.41 22.16 67.00
CA ARG A 188 29.18 23.41 67.14
C ARG A 188 30.61 23.29 66.60
N GLY A 189 31.20 24.46 66.30
CA GLY A 189 32.54 24.81 66.79
C GLY A 189 33.63 24.98 65.73
N GLN A 190 34.14 26.21 65.63
CA GLN A 190 35.56 26.63 65.46
C GLN A 190 35.55 28.17 65.34
N HIS A 191 36.03 28.86 66.38
CA HIS A 191 37.39 29.40 66.56
C HIS A 191 37.62 30.68 65.77
#